data_AF-A0AAV2QEW3-F1
#
_entry.id   AF-A0AAV2QEW3-F1
#
_cell.length_a   1.000
_cell.length_b   1.000
_cell.length_c   1.000
_cell.angle_alpha   90.00
_cell.angle_beta   90.00
_cell.angle_gamma   90.00
#
_symmetry.space_group_name_H-M   'P 1'
#
loop_
_entity.id
_entity.type
_entity.pdbx_description
1 polymer ?
#
loop_
_entity_poly.entity_id
_entity_poly.type
_entity_poly.pdbx_seq_one_letter_code
_entity_poly.pdbx_strand_id
1 'polypeptide(L)'
;VSFKCWKQSHEISKHLKDAGKEATDEEMMELWNTFQEKAFAKLNEAYGKYRDDSVTPIYFSSPFSQKHLDSKKYIIQVTNAANDSEIESYIKNGYRVILSNYDVWSNVGPSHAWAGEREGKYPHIPRPSWKQVYENEPLGHKEDYTSILGGETTIWSYATDDSNLQTTVWP
;
A
#
# COMPACT_ATOMS: atom_id res chain seq x y z
N VAL A 1 -6.60 1.86 5.98
CA VAL A 1 -7.80 1.62 6.82
C VAL A 1 -8.11 2.87 7.63
N SER A 2 -9.38 3.18 7.91
CA SER A 2 -9.77 4.35 8.73
C SER A 2 -10.38 3.91 10.05
N PHE A 3 -9.66 4.10 11.16
CA PHE A 3 -10.17 3.77 12.50
C PHE A 3 -11.34 4.67 12.89
N LYS A 4 -11.37 5.93 12.44
CA LYS A 4 -12.54 6.79 12.61
C LYS A 4 -13.81 6.18 12.00
N CYS A 5 -13.70 5.59 10.81
CA CYS A 5 -14.82 4.91 10.16
C CYS A 5 -15.23 3.66 10.94
N TRP A 6 -14.27 2.83 11.36
CA TRP A 6 -14.57 1.61 12.13
C TRP A 6 -15.23 1.90 13.48
N LYS A 7 -14.79 2.96 14.18
CA LYS A 7 -15.40 3.41 15.44
C LYS A 7 -16.85 3.89 15.29
N GLN A 8 -17.32 4.16 14.07
CA GLN A 8 -18.71 4.53 13.81
C GLN A 8 -19.62 3.31 13.58
N SER A 9 -19.07 2.11 13.38
CA SER A 9 -19.87 0.89 13.22
C SER A 9 -20.37 0.37 14.56
N HIS A 10 -21.67 0.13 14.63
CA HIS A 10 -22.31 -0.49 15.79
C HIS A 10 -21.80 -1.93 15.99
N GLU A 11 -21.63 -2.68 14.91
CA GLU A 11 -21.18 -4.06 14.90
C GLU A 11 -19.74 -4.19 15.43
N ILE A 12 -18.84 -3.33 14.96
CA ILE A 12 -17.45 -3.30 15.43
C ILE A 12 -17.39 -2.91 16.92
N SER A 13 -18.12 -1.86 17.30
CA SER A 13 -18.16 -1.39 18.69
C SER A 13 -18.73 -2.45 19.63
N LYS A 14 -19.79 -3.15 19.19
CA LYS A 14 -20.38 -4.26 19.93
C LYS A 14 -19.40 -5.43 20.02
N HIS A 15 -18.73 -5.81 18.94
CA HIS A 15 -17.75 -6.89 18.93
C HIS A 15 -16.62 -6.66 19.95
N LEU A 16 -16.07 -5.44 20.00
CA LEU A 16 -15.07 -5.08 20.99
C LEU A 16 -15.63 -5.10 22.41
N LYS A 17 -16.83 -4.54 22.62
CA LYS A 17 -17.48 -4.53 23.95
C LYS A 17 -17.79 -5.93 24.46
N ASP A 18 -18.29 -6.82 23.61
CA ASP A 18 -18.58 -8.22 23.94
C ASP A 18 -17.28 -8.99 24.30
N ALA A 19 -16.13 -8.54 23.79
CA ALA A 19 -14.79 -9.02 24.16
C ALA A 19 -14.18 -8.28 25.38
N GLY A 20 -14.92 -7.38 26.03
CA GLY A 20 -14.44 -6.60 27.18
C GLY A 20 -13.42 -5.52 26.83
N LYS A 21 -13.38 -5.07 25.57
CA LYS A 21 -12.40 -4.12 25.04
C LYS A 21 -13.03 -2.78 24.69
N GLU A 22 -12.25 -1.71 24.85
CA GLU A 22 -12.61 -0.38 24.38
C GLU A 22 -12.16 -0.15 22.94
N ALA A 23 -12.83 0.74 22.21
CA ALA A 23 -12.54 1.06 20.81
C ALA A 23 -11.34 2.02 20.65
N THR A 24 -10.19 1.63 21.20
CA THR A 24 -8.92 2.38 21.06
C THR A 24 -8.28 2.16 19.69
N ASP A 25 -7.27 2.95 19.32
CA ASP A 25 -6.57 2.78 18.06
C ASP A 25 -5.73 1.49 18.04
N GLU A 26 -5.20 1.09 19.20
CA GLU A 26 -4.50 -0.17 19.38
C GLU A 26 -5.43 -1.36 19.12
N GLU A 27 -6.63 -1.34 19.69
CA GLU A 27 -7.61 -2.42 19.47
C GLU A 27 -8.13 -2.45 18.03
N MET A 28 -8.22 -1.28 17.37
CA MET A 28 -8.52 -1.24 15.93
C MET A 28 -7.38 -1.81 15.08
N MET A 29 -6.12 -1.62 15.50
CA MET A 29 -4.96 -2.23 14.85
C MET A 29 -4.98 -3.77 15.01
N GLU A 30 -5.28 -4.28 16.20
CA GLU A 30 -5.41 -5.73 16.43
C GLU A 30 -6.62 -6.33 15.68
N LEU A 31 -7.71 -5.58 15.57
CA LEU A 31 -8.85 -5.97 14.75
C LEU A 31 -8.48 -6.04 13.25
N TRP A 32 -7.65 -5.09 12.77
CA TRP A 32 -7.11 -5.14 11.41
C TRP A 32 -6.19 -6.36 11.24
N ASN A 33 -5.36 -6.69 12.24
CA ASN A 33 -4.54 -7.91 12.18
C ASN A 33 -5.40 -9.16 12.08
N THR A 34 -6.43 -9.27 12.92
CA THR A 34 -7.40 -10.38 12.89
C THR A 34 -8.08 -10.51 11.52
N PHE A 35 -8.46 -9.38 10.91
CA PHE A 35 -9.00 -9.36 9.56
C PHE A 35 -7.98 -9.90 8.55
N GLN A 36 -6.74 -9.41 8.61
CA GLN A 36 -5.70 -9.77 7.66
C GLN A 36 -5.32 -11.26 7.76
N GLU A 37 -5.21 -11.81 8.96
CA GLU A 37 -4.94 -13.24 9.18
C GLU A 37 -6.05 -14.12 8.58
N LYS A 38 -7.31 -13.77 8.82
CA LYS A 38 -8.46 -14.51 8.27
C LYS A 38 -8.54 -14.38 6.74
N ALA A 39 -8.30 -13.19 6.21
CA ALA A 39 -8.27 -12.95 4.76
C ALA A 39 -7.14 -13.75 4.09
N PHE A 40 -5.95 -13.76 4.69
CA PHE A 40 -4.81 -14.53 4.19
C PHE A 40 -5.05 -16.04 4.25
N ALA A 41 -5.68 -16.55 5.31
CA ALA A 41 -6.09 -17.95 5.38
C ALA A 41 -7.05 -18.33 4.24
N LYS A 42 -8.04 -17.46 3.95
CA LYS A 42 -8.99 -17.67 2.84
C LYS A 42 -8.33 -17.58 1.47
N LEU A 43 -7.35 -16.67 1.30
CA LEU A 43 -6.56 -16.59 0.08
C LEU A 43 -5.76 -17.88 -0.15
N ASN A 44 -5.14 -18.43 0.89
CA ASN A 44 -4.43 -19.71 0.79
C ASN A 44 -5.37 -20.88 0.50
N GLU A 45 -6.55 -20.94 1.12
CA GLU A 45 -7.56 -21.97 0.81
C GLU A 45 -7.98 -21.93 -0.67
N ALA A 46 -8.15 -20.73 -1.23
CA ALA A 46 -8.47 -20.56 -2.64
C ALA A 46 -7.28 -20.92 -3.55
N TYR A 47 -6.07 -20.55 -3.17
CA TYR A 47 -4.84 -20.79 -3.94
C TYR A 47 -4.40 -22.26 -3.91
N GLY A 48 -4.62 -22.95 -2.79
CA GLY A 48 -4.30 -24.36 -2.59
C GLY A 48 -5.00 -25.31 -3.57
N LYS A 49 -6.03 -24.83 -4.28
CA LYS A 49 -6.67 -25.57 -5.39
C LYS A 49 -5.81 -25.63 -6.64
N TYR A 50 -4.78 -24.80 -6.75
CA TYR A 50 -3.92 -24.65 -7.93
C TYR A 50 -2.48 -25.08 -7.67
N ARG A 51 -1.95 -24.91 -6.45
CA ARG A 51 -0.59 -25.30 -6.04
C ARG A 51 -0.56 -25.74 -4.58
N ASP A 52 0.37 -26.62 -4.24
CA ASP A 52 0.54 -27.13 -2.87
C ASP A 52 1.24 -26.15 -1.92
N ASP A 53 1.79 -25.05 -2.44
CA ASP A 53 2.50 -24.02 -1.68
C ASP A 53 1.56 -22.88 -1.20
N SER A 54 1.98 -22.18 -0.14
CA SER A 54 1.35 -20.93 0.30
C SER A 54 1.49 -19.84 -0.77
N VAL A 55 0.45 -19.03 -0.93
CA VAL A 55 0.52 -17.80 -1.73
C VAL A 55 1.43 -16.78 -1.04
N THR A 56 2.18 -15.98 -1.82
CA THR A 56 2.92 -14.81 -1.34
C THR A 56 2.12 -13.54 -1.67
N PRO A 57 1.41 -12.94 -0.73
CA PRO A 57 0.65 -11.71 -0.95
C PRO A 57 1.57 -10.49 -1.05
N ILE A 58 1.14 -9.51 -1.86
CA ILE A 58 1.68 -8.16 -1.90
C ILE A 58 0.78 -7.26 -1.05
N TYR A 59 1.37 -6.41 -0.21
CA TYR A 59 0.66 -5.49 0.67
C TYR A 59 1.26 -4.08 0.59
N PHE A 60 0.45 -3.03 0.62
CA PHE A 60 0.96 -1.66 0.57
C PHE A 60 1.65 -1.23 1.87
N SER A 61 2.69 -0.39 1.76
CA SER A 61 3.36 0.17 2.92
C SER A 61 2.39 0.93 3.83
N SER A 62 2.47 0.65 5.13
CA SER A 62 1.67 1.28 6.19
C SER A 62 2.28 1.02 7.57
N PRO A 63 1.89 1.79 8.60
CA PRO A 63 2.25 1.45 9.99
C PRO A 63 1.80 0.04 10.40
N PHE A 64 0.67 -0.42 9.88
CA PHE A 64 0.18 -1.79 10.10
C PHE A 64 1.15 -2.83 9.54
N SER A 65 1.58 -2.67 8.28
CA SER A 65 2.47 -3.65 7.66
C SER A 65 3.82 -3.75 8.34
N GLN A 66 4.39 -2.64 8.82
CA GLN A 66 5.65 -2.70 9.59
C GLN A 66 5.49 -3.46 10.91
N LYS A 67 4.35 -3.31 11.60
CA LYS A 67 4.14 -3.86 12.93
C LYS A 67 3.66 -5.33 12.93
N HIS A 68 2.79 -5.70 12.00
CA HIS A 68 2.03 -6.95 12.10
C HIS A 68 2.35 -8.00 11.03
N LEU A 69 2.93 -7.61 9.89
CA LEU A 69 3.21 -8.58 8.84
C LEU A 69 4.51 -9.33 9.08
N ASP A 70 4.58 -10.55 8.54
CA ASP A 70 5.78 -11.38 8.57
C ASP A 70 6.53 -11.20 7.26
N SER A 71 7.77 -10.72 7.34
CA SER A 71 8.61 -10.42 6.16
C SER A 71 8.93 -11.64 5.30
N LYS A 72 8.81 -12.85 5.87
CA LYS A 72 8.96 -14.10 5.11
C LYS A 72 7.72 -14.44 4.29
N LYS A 73 6.54 -13.97 4.69
CA LYS A 73 5.25 -14.30 4.05
C LYS A 73 4.79 -13.23 3.08
N TYR A 74 5.10 -11.96 3.34
CA TYR A 74 4.58 -10.82 2.58
C TYR A 74 5.68 -10.15 1.74
N ILE A 75 5.28 -9.63 0.58
CA ILE A 75 6.01 -8.61 -0.18
C ILE A 75 5.36 -7.26 0.13
N ILE A 76 6.15 -6.20 0.29
CA ILE A 76 5.63 -4.86 0.54
C ILE A 76 5.78 -4.00 -0.71
N GLN A 77 4.66 -3.47 -1.21
CA GLN A 77 4.67 -2.44 -2.25
C GLN A 77 4.74 -1.06 -1.59
N VAL A 78 5.87 -0.39 -1.73
CA VAL A 78 6.14 0.88 -1.06
C VAL A 78 5.71 2.03 -1.94
N THR A 79 4.70 2.77 -1.47
CA THR A 79 4.12 3.91 -2.20
C THR A 79 4.50 5.26 -1.59
N ASN A 80 5.50 5.31 -0.71
CA ASN A 80 6.03 6.54 -0.10
C ASN A 80 6.81 7.39 -1.12
N ALA A 81 7.21 8.61 -0.74
CA ALA A 81 8.05 9.45 -1.61
C ALA A 81 9.39 8.76 -1.90
N ALA A 82 10.04 9.09 -3.02
CA ALA A 82 11.29 8.45 -3.45
C ALA A 82 12.42 8.57 -2.42
N ASN A 83 12.46 9.65 -1.65
CA ASN A 83 13.46 9.91 -0.63
C ASN A 83 13.02 9.52 0.79
N ASP A 84 11.92 8.79 0.94
CA ASP A 84 11.38 8.43 2.25
C ASP A 84 12.25 7.36 2.93
N SER A 85 12.71 7.67 4.14
CA SER A 85 13.52 6.76 4.95
C SER A 85 12.77 5.48 5.38
N GLU A 86 11.44 5.44 5.29
CA GLU A 86 10.66 4.22 5.55
C GLU A 86 10.97 3.10 4.55
N ILE A 87 11.42 3.41 3.33
CA ILE A 87 11.84 2.39 2.35
C ILE A 87 12.96 1.53 2.95
N GLU A 88 13.96 2.17 3.57
CA GLU A 88 15.06 1.48 4.22
C GLU A 88 14.61 0.68 5.45
N SER A 89 13.57 1.12 6.16
CA SER A 89 13.03 0.40 7.31
C SER A 89 12.51 -0.98 6.90
N TYR A 90 11.76 -1.08 5.80
CA TYR A 90 11.28 -2.36 5.29
C TYR A 90 12.43 -3.29 4.90
N ILE A 91 13.44 -2.77 4.20
CA ILE A 91 14.61 -3.55 3.79
C ILE A 91 15.38 -4.05 5.02
N LYS A 92 15.65 -3.18 6.00
CA LYS A 92 16.35 -3.55 7.25
C LYS A 92 15.57 -4.58 8.08
N ASN A 93 14.24 -4.56 7.99
CA ASN A 93 13.37 -5.54 8.64
C ASN A 93 13.18 -6.84 7.82
N GLY A 94 13.94 -7.01 6.74
CA GLY A 94 14.02 -8.24 5.94
C GLY A 94 12.87 -8.43 4.96
N TYR A 95 12.09 -7.39 4.67
CA TYR A 95 11.01 -7.47 3.69
C TYR A 95 11.56 -7.42 2.27
N ARG A 96 10.95 -8.23 1.40
CA ARG A 96 11.04 -8.03 -0.04
C ARG A 96 10.13 -6.88 -0.44
N VAL A 97 10.61 -5.96 -1.28
CA VAL A 97 9.90 -4.73 -1.65
C VAL A 97 9.70 -4.57 -3.16
N ILE A 98 8.57 -3.99 -3.54
CA ILE A 98 8.30 -3.41 -4.86
C ILE A 98 8.19 -1.91 -4.67
N LEU A 99 8.92 -1.13 -5.44
CA LEU A 99 8.96 0.33 -5.31
C LEU A 99 7.94 0.98 -6.25
N SER A 100 7.05 1.82 -5.71
CA SER A 100 5.98 2.50 -6.44
C SER A 100 5.81 3.94 -5.93
N ASN A 101 6.92 4.67 -5.86
CA ASN A 101 6.97 5.96 -5.19
C ASN A 101 5.96 6.96 -5.76
N TYR A 102 5.09 7.52 -4.93
CA TYR A 102 3.94 8.29 -5.42
C TYR A 102 4.34 9.61 -6.10
N ASP A 103 5.48 10.17 -5.77
CA ASP A 103 5.97 11.47 -6.23
C ASP A 103 6.65 11.40 -7.60
N VAL A 104 7.12 10.22 -8.02
CA VAL A 104 7.88 10.03 -9.27
C VAL A 104 7.36 8.89 -10.14
N TRP A 105 6.78 7.84 -9.55
CA TRP A 105 6.23 6.67 -10.26
C TRP A 105 4.70 6.53 -10.12
N SER A 106 3.99 7.64 -9.83
CA SER A 106 2.54 7.73 -9.99
C SER A 106 2.21 8.66 -11.16
N ASN A 107 1.62 8.12 -12.22
CA ASN A 107 1.33 8.91 -13.42
C ASN A 107 0.07 9.78 -13.26
N VAL A 108 -0.78 9.47 -12.27
CA VAL A 108 -2.04 10.17 -12.04
C VAL A 108 -2.24 10.39 -10.55
N GLY A 109 -2.43 11.65 -10.18
CA GLY A 109 -2.87 12.07 -8.86
C GLY A 109 -4.37 12.37 -8.81
N PRO A 110 -4.93 12.60 -7.61
CA PRO A 110 -6.29 13.13 -7.46
C PRO A 110 -6.46 14.42 -8.28
N SER A 111 -7.41 14.45 -9.22
CA SER A 111 -7.70 15.65 -10.00
C SER A 111 -8.58 16.62 -9.19
N HIS A 112 -8.59 17.90 -9.58
CA HIS A 112 -9.48 18.90 -8.97
C HIS A 112 -10.95 18.49 -9.11
N ALA A 113 -11.32 18.00 -10.31
CA ALA A 113 -12.66 17.50 -10.60
C ALA A 113 -13.04 16.29 -9.73
N TRP A 114 -12.10 15.39 -9.45
CA TRP A 114 -12.34 14.24 -8.57
C TRP A 114 -12.45 14.68 -7.10
N ALA A 115 -11.57 15.59 -6.67
CA ALA A 115 -11.52 16.04 -5.28
C ALA A 115 -12.72 16.93 -4.90
N GLY A 116 -13.29 17.68 -5.86
CA GLY A 116 -14.41 18.58 -5.64
C GLY A 116 -14.15 19.55 -4.49
N GLU A 117 -15.08 19.67 -3.55
CA GLU A 117 -14.92 20.51 -2.34
C GLU A 117 -13.76 20.09 -1.41
N ARG A 118 -13.11 18.94 -1.67
CA ARG A 118 -11.98 18.42 -0.91
C ARG A 118 -10.63 18.66 -1.57
N GLU A 119 -10.57 19.48 -2.61
CA GLU A 119 -9.33 19.80 -3.35
C GLU A 119 -8.15 20.11 -2.42
N GLY A 120 -8.35 20.93 -1.38
CA GLY A 120 -7.31 21.28 -0.40
C GLY A 120 -6.96 20.19 0.63
N LYS A 121 -7.55 19.00 0.56
CA LYS A 121 -7.28 17.87 1.47
C LYS A 121 -6.36 16.82 0.88
N TYR A 122 -6.09 16.88 -0.41
CA TYR A 122 -5.22 15.93 -1.10
C TYR A 122 -4.00 16.67 -1.66
N PRO A 123 -2.78 16.12 -1.51
CA PRO A 123 -1.62 16.71 -2.15
C PRO A 123 -1.78 16.66 -3.66
N HIS A 124 -1.51 17.79 -4.33
CA HIS A 124 -1.41 17.81 -5.78
C HIS A 124 -0.12 17.10 -6.19
N ILE A 125 -0.25 15.93 -6.82
CA ILE A 125 0.87 15.17 -7.36
C ILE A 125 0.91 15.45 -8.87
N PRO A 126 1.81 16.33 -9.35
CA PRO A 126 1.93 16.58 -10.78
C PRO A 126 2.38 15.32 -11.49
N ARG A 127 1.87 15.09 -12.71
CA ARG A 127 2.32 13.96 -13.53
C ARG A 127 3.84 14.10 -13.79
N PRO A 128 4.65 13.10 -13.44
CA PRO A 128 6.08 13.12 -13.71
C PRO A 128 6.34 13.03 -15.21
N SER A 129 7.38 13.72 -15.68
CA SER A 129 7.93 13.51 -17.02
C SER A 129 8.62 12.15 -17.14
N TRP A 130 8.73 11.61 -18.35
CA TRP A 130 9.50 10.37 -18.60
C TRP A 130 10.94 10.46 -18.05
N LYS A 131 11.54 11.66 -18.10
CA LYS A 131 12.89 11.90 -17.59
C LYS A 131 12.94 11.74 -16.07
N GLN A 132 11.97 12.30 -15.34
CA GLN A 132 11.88 12.13 -13.88
C GLN A 132 11.66 10.67 -13.50
N VAL A 133 10.79 9.97 -14.23
CA VAL A 133 10.57 8.51 -14.04
C VAL A 133 11.87 7.74 -14.23
N TYR A 134 12.63 8.06 -15.29
CA TYR A 134 13.87 7.38 -15.65
C TYR A 134 15.03 7.68 -14.69
N GLU A 135 15.14 8.92 -14.21
CA GLU A 135 16.19 9.35 -13.27
C GLU A 135 15.87 8.99 -11.80
N ASN A 136 14.73 8.35 -11.54
CA ASN A 136 14.35 7.99 -10.18
C ASN A 136 15.23 6.85 -9.64
N GLU A 137 16.05 7.17 -8.63
CA GLU A 137 16.88 6.22 -7.90
C GLU A 137 16.55 6.27 -6.39
N PRO A 138 15.42 5.69 -5.93
CA PRO A 138 14.94 5.85 -4.54
C PRO A 138 15.93 5.42 -3.45
N LEU A 139 16.92 4.60 -3.78
CA LEU A 139 17.91 4.08 -2.84
C LEU A 139 19.36 4.48 -3.20
N GLY A 140 19.53 5.33 -4.22
CA GLY A 140 20.83 5.69 -4.77
C GLY A 140 21.68 4.46 -5.10
N HIS A 141 22.98 4.54 -4.79
CA HIS A 141 23.98 3.47 -5.02
C HIS A 141 24.21 2.53 -3.81
N LYS A 142 23.22 2.33 -2.92
CA LYS A 142 23.41 1.51 -1.71
C LYS A 142 23.45 0.02 -2.03
N GLU A 143 24.38 -0.71 -1.41
CA GLU A 143 24.82 -2.04 -1.88
C GLU A 143 23.84 -3.21 -1.68
N ASP A 144 22.80 -3.12 -0.84
CA ASP A 144 21.87 -4.24 -0.63
C ASP A 144 20.57 -4.11 -1.45
N TYR A 145 20.69 -4.42 -2.73
CA TYR A 145 19.54 -4.48 -3.65
C TYR A 145 18.79 -5.81 -3.60
N THR A 146 19.26 -6.80 -2.83
CA THR A 146 18.74 -8.19 -2.91
C THR A 146 17.29 -8.32 -2.46
N SER A 147 16.85 -7.40 -1.60
CA SER A 147 15.48 -7.34 -1.10
C SER A 147 14.53 -6.58 -2.03
N ILE A 148 15.02 -5.92 -3.08
CA ILE A 148 14.19 -5.16 -4.02
C ILE A 148 13.86 -6.04 -5.22
N LEU A 149 12.58 -6.30 -5.42
CA LEU A 149 12.11 -7.12 -6.53
C LEU A 149 11.98 -6.34 -7.84
N GLY A 150 11.87 -5.01 -7.76
CA GLY A 150 11.74 -4.11 -8.91
C GLY A 150 10.92 -2.87 -8.57
N GLY A 151 10.51 -2.16 -9.62
CA GLY A 151 9.62 -1.01 -9.53
C GLY A 151 8.33 -1.22 -10.33
N GLU A 152 7.26 -0.58 -9.89
CA GLU A 152 5.97 -0.56 -10.58
C GLU A 152 5.42 0.88 -10.63
N THR A 153 5.23 1.39 -11.84
CA THR A 153 4.52 2.65 -12.07
C THR A 153 3.03 2.45 -11.82
N THR A 154 2.42 3.35 -11.07
CA THR A 154 1.00 3.28 -10.70
C THR A 154 0.16 4.26 -11.50
N ILE A 155 -1.05 3.81 -11.87
CA ILE A 155 -2.09 4.64 -12.48
C ILE A 155 -3.35 4.50 -11.64
N TRP A 156 -3.54 5.45 -10.73
CA TRP A 156 -4.80 5.57 -10.01
C TRP A 156 -5.85 6.14 -10.95
N SER A 157 -6.97 5.44 -11.12
CA SER A 157 -8.00 5.80 -12.10
C SER A 157 -8.94 6.90 -11.60
N TYR A 158 -8.40 7.98 -11.03
CA TYR A 158 -9.17 9.15 -10.58
C TYR A 158 -9.78 9.93 -11.75
N ALA A 159 -9.04 9.98 -12.86
CA ALA A 159 -9.43 10.66 -14.10
C ALA A 159 -8.92 9.89 -15.33
N THR A 160 -8.77 8.56 -15.19
CA THR A 160 -8.24 7.68 -16.23
C THR A 160 -9.28 6.63 -16.58
N ASP A 161 -9.54 6.46 -17.86
CA ASP A 161 -10.44 5.46 -18.42
C ASP A 161 -9.86 4.92 -19.74
N ASP A 162 -10.68 4.19 -20.51
CA ASP A 162 -10.30 3.62 -21.79
C ASP A 162 -9.91 4.68 -22.84
N SER A 163 -10.44 5.90 -22.75
CA SER A 163 -10.17 6.98 -23.70
C SER A 163 -8.78 7.59 -23.57
N ASN A 164 -8.18 7.54 -22.38
CA ASN A 164 -6.92 8.24 -22.09
C ASN A 164 -5.84 7.37 -21.41
N LEU A 165 -6.11 6.09 -21.12
CA LEU A 165 -5.13 5.17 -20.52
C LEU A 165 -3.84 5.11 -21.34
N GLN A 166 -3.95 4.94 -22.67
CA GLN A 166 -2.78 4.78 -23.55
C GLN A 166 -1.84 6.00 -23.47
N THR A 167 -2.39 7.20 -23.57
CA THR A 167 -1.63 8.47 -23.47
C THR A 167 -1.16 8.79 -22.05
N THR A 168 -1.69 8.08 -21.05
CA THR A 168 -1.30 8.21 -19.64
C THR A 168 -0.15 7.27 -19.27
N VAL A 169 -0.14 6.05 -19.82
CA VAL A 169 0.92 5.06 -19.59
C VAL A 169 2.14 5.34 -20.46
N TRP A 170 1.91 5.71 -21.72
CA TRP A 170 2.94 5.76 -22.75
C TRP A 170 2.99 7.13 -23.42
N PRO A 171 4.16 7.52 -23.89
CA PRO A 171 5.35 7.96 -23.15
C PRO A 171 5.20 9.41 -22.63
#